data_AF-A0A7W5Q091-F1
#
_entry.id   AF-A0A7W5Q091-F1
#
_cell.length_a   1.000
_cell.length_b   1.000
_cell.length_c   1.000
_cell.angle_alpha   90.00
_cell.angle_beta   90.00
_cell.angle_gamma   90.00
#
_symmetry.space_group_name_H-M   'P 1'
#
loop_
_entity.id
_entity.type
_entity.pdbx_description
1 polymer ?
#
loop_
_entity_poly.entity_id
_entity_poly.type
_entity_poly.pdbx_seq_one_letter_code
_entity_poly.pdbx_strand_id
1 'polypeptide(L)'
;MEAARTPEVYVYIRTVMSMVIGLALAQLLMRLAGFVQSPGKNRVYLVHLGWVLSMFLFIIHFWWWEYRLQSVAEINFGVYLFLICFCCLFYFLCVLLNPPSIEDYGGFEEYFISRRRWFFGLLAVTYAVDLIDTLLKGETYFRSLGWEYPTRNVVYIVLCIIAAITANRRFQAAFVTIGLIYQFTWIFRLYDVLPG
;
A
#
# COMPACT_ATOMS: atom_id res chain seq x y z
N MET A 1 -14.53 -9.96 33.99
CA MET A 1 -13.25 -9.56 33.34
C MET A 1 -13.62 -8.78 32.12
N GLU A 2 -13.71 -7.46 32.28
CA GLU A 2 -14.18 -6.51 31.28
C GLU A 2 -12.95 -6.09 30.47
N ALA A 3 -12.63 -6.88 29.46
CA ALA A 3 -11.45 -6.66 28.62
C ALA A 3 -11.68 -5.41 27.75
N ALA A 4 -11.13 -4.29 28.22
CA ALA A 4 -10.55 -3.23 27.40
C ALA A 4 -11.34 -2.79 26.14
N ARG A 5 -12.54 -2.24 26.33
CA ARG A 5 -13.07 -1.20 25.43
C ARG A 5 -12.51 0.18 25.81
N THR A 6 -11.19 0.32 25.92
CA THR A 6 -10.58 1.61 26.23
C THR A 6 -10.08 2.26 24.94
N PRO A 7 -10.63 3.43 24.54
CA PRO A 7 -10.14 4.24 23.41
C PRO A 7 -8.61 4.41 23.40
N GLU A 8 -7.99 4.41 24.59
CA GLU A 8 -6.54 4.49 24.80
C GLU A 8 -5.75 3.38 24.10
N VAL A 9 -6.25 2.13 24.10
CA VAL A 9 -5.57 1.00 23.45
C VAL A 9 -5.55 1.19 21.94
N TYR A 10 -6.68 1.62 21.36
CA TYR A 10 -6.76 1.94 19.94
C TYR A 10 -5.84 3.10 19.55
N VAL A 11 -5.79 4.15 20.36
CA VAL A 11 -4.90 5.29 20.15
C VAL A 11 -3.44 4.84 20.21
N TYR A 12 -3.06 4.02 21.19
CA TYR A 12 -1.72 3.46 21.30
C TYR A 12 -1.33 2.67 20.04
N ILE A 13 -2.16 1.72 19.62
CA ILE A 13 -1.88 0.87 18.44
C ILE A 13 -1.78 1.72 17.19
N ARG A 14 -2.76 2.62 16.96
CA ARG A 14 -2.75 3.53 15.81
C ARG A 14 -1.52 4.43 15.81
N THR A 15 -1.04 4.86 16.98
CA THR A 15 0.19 5.65 17.11
C THR A 15 1.41 4.86 16.65
N VAL A 16 1.57 3.62 17.13
CA VAL A 16 2.69 2.75 16.71
C VAL A 16 2.62 2.47 15.21
N MET A 17 1.45 2.15 14.67
CA MET A 17 1.24 1.96 13.24
C MET A 17 1.61 3.22 12.43
N SER A 18 1.19 4.39 12.92
CA SER A 18 1.46 5.67 12.26
C SER A 18 2.95 6.03 12.26
N MET A 19 3.72 5.61 13.27
CA MET A 19 5.18 5.77 13.27
C MET A 19 5.82 4.97 12.12
N VAL A 20 5.42 3.71 11.93
CA VAL A 20 5.97 2.85 10.86
C VAL A 20 5.54 3.34 9.48
N ILE A 21 4.25 3.67 9.31
CA ILE A 21 3.72 4.19 8.04
C ILE A 21 4.29 5.57 7.72
N GLY A 22 4.51 6.42 8.72
CA GLY A 22 5.16 7.73 8.56
C GLY A 22 6.58 7.59 8.00
N LEU A 23 7.34 6.60 8.47
CA LEU A 23 8.66 6.28 7.91
C LEU A 23 8.56 5.79 6.45
N ALA A 24 7.56 4.96 6.13
CA ALA A 24 7.31 4.51 4.76
C ALA A 24 6.98 5.69 3.82
N LEU A 25 6.18 6.65 4.30
CA LEU A 25 5.83 7.85 3.54
C LEU A 25 7.03 8.78 3.34
N ALA A 26 7.87 8.95 4.38
CA ALA A 26 9.09 9.73 4.30
C ALA A 26 10.05 9.22 3.20
N GLN A 27 10.15 7.88 3.03
CA GLN A 27 10.94 7.28 1.94
C GLN A 27 10.45 7.71 0.56
N LEU A 28 9.12 7.74 0.33
CA LEU A 28 8.55 8.17 -0.95
C LEU A 28 8.79 9.67 -1.18
N LEU A 29 8.53 10.50 -0.15
CA LEU A 29 8.69 11.95 -0.25
C LEU A 29 10.14 12.36 -0.50
N MET A 30 11.09 11.71 0.18
CA MET A 30 12.52 11.96 -0.03
C MET A 30 12.94 11.66 -1.47
N ARG A 31 12.37 10.62 -2.08
CA ARG A 31 12.63 10.30 -3.49
C ARG A 31 12.08 11.38 -4.43
N LEU A 32 10.85 11.84 -4.20
CA LEU A 32 10.25 12.92 -4.98
C LEU A 32 11.04 14.22 -4.87
N ALA A 33 11.48 14.58 -3.65
CA ALA A 33 12.34 15.75 -3.43
C ALA A 33 13.65 15.66 -4.21
N GLY A 34 14.30 14.49 -4.24
CA GLY A 34 15.52 14.26 -5.01
C GLY A 34 15.35 14.50 -6.51
N PHE A 35 14.21 14.12 -7.10
CA PHE A 35 13.92 14.39 -8.51
C PHE A 35 13.77 15.88 -8.80
N VAL A 36 13.10 16.62 -7.91
CA VAL A 36 12.92 18.08 -8.05
C VAL A 36 14.24 18.82 -7.87
N GLN A 37 15.09 18.38 -6.94
CA GLN A 37 16.38 19.01 -6.65
C GLN A 37 17.45 18.71 -7.71
N SER A 38 17.33 17.60 -8.46
CA SER A 38 18.32 17.18 -9.45
C SER A 38 17.66 16.75 -10.77
N PRO A 39 16.97 17.68 -11.49
CA PRO A 39 16.16 17.35 -12.66
C PRO A 39 16.95 16.79 -13.86
N GLY A 40 18.29 16.96 -13.87
CA GLY A 40 19.15 16.54 -14.99
C GLY A 40 19.97 15.27 -14.77
N LYS A 41 20.02 14.71 -13.55
CA LYS A 41 20.94 13.57 -13.26
C LYS A 41 20.39 12.21 -13.68
N ASN A 42 19.06 12.00 -13.61
CA ASN A 42 18.46 10.69 -13.83
C ASN A 42 17.27 10.76 -14.79
N ARG A 43 17.21 9.87 -15.78
CA ARG A 43 16.03 9.72 -16.64
C ARG A 43 14.86 9.18 -15.82
N VAL A 44 13.80 9.99 -15.72
CA VAL A 44 12.57 9.61 -15.00
C VAL A 44 11.86 8.50 -15.77
N TYR A 45 11.58 7.38 -15.10
CA TYR A 45 10.76 6.31 -15.65
C TYR A 45 9.32 6.46 -15.14
N LEU A 46 8.39 6.83 -16.02
CA LEU A 46 7.01 7.17 -15.65
C LEU A 46 6.27 6.03 -14.93
N VAL A 47 6.57 4.77 -15.27
CA VAL A 47 5.95 3.61 -14.61
C VAL A 47 6.38 3.52 -13.14
N HIS A 48 7.66 3.77 -12.87
CA HIS A 48 8.18 3.83 -11.50
C HIS A 48 7.53 4.97 -10.71
N LEU A 49 7.44 6.16 -11.31
CA LEU A 49 6.76 7.30 -10.69
C LEU A 49 5.27 7.03 -10.44
N GLY A 50 4.61 6.33 -11.36
CA GLY A 50 3.23 5.89 -11.19
C GLY A 50 3.06 4.96 -9.98
N TRP A 51 4.00 4.04 -9.75
CA TRP A 51 3.95 3.18 -8.57
C TRP A 51 4.28 3.92 -7.28
N VAL A 52 5.17 4.92 -7.32
CA VAL A 52 5.41 5.84 -6.20
C VAL A 52 4.12 6.57 -5.83
N LEU A 53 3.41 7.14 -6.81
CA LEU A 53 2.13 7.80 -6.59
C LEU A 53 1.05 6.83 -6.09
N SER A 54 0.98 5.63 -6.66
CA SER A 54 0.01 4.60 -6.23
C SER A 54 0.24 4.21 -4.77
N MET A 55 1.51 4.00 -4.37
CA MET A 55 1.84 3.70 -2.97
C MET A 55 1.56 4.86 -2.03
N PHE A 56 1.81 6.10 -2.45
CA PHE A 56 1.46 7.29 -1.68
C PHE A 56 -0.05 7.35 -1.41
N LEU A 57 -0.88 7.14 -2.44
CA LEU A 57 -2.33 7.08 -2.31
C LEU A 57 -2.79 5.89 -1.48
N PHE A 58 -2.11 4.74 -1.59
CA PHE A 58 -2.46 3.55 -0.82
C PHE A 58 -2.19 3.78 0.67
N ILE A 59 -1.07 4.42 1.03
CA ILE A 59 -0.77 4.77 2.43
C ILE A 59 -1.81 5.74 3.00
N ILE A 60 -2.18 6.79 2.26
CA ILE A 60 -3.22 7.74 2.70
C ILE A 60 -4.56 7.02 2.88
N HIS A 61 -4.91 6.19 1.90
CA HIS A 61 -6.14 5.40 1.97
C HIS A 61 -6.13 4.43 3.14
N PHE A 62 -4.99 3.79 3.42
CA PHE A 62 -4.79 2.90 4.55
C PHE A 62 -5.00 3.64 5.88
N TRP A 63 -4.42 4.83 6.06
CA TRP A 63 -4.65 5.65 7.26
C TRP A 63 -6.11 5.99 7.49
N TRP A 64 -6.84 6.27 6.42
CA TRP A 64 -8.26 6.54 6.48
C TRP A 64 -9.06 5.28 6.83
N TRP A 65 -8.76 4.17 6.15
CA TRP A 65 -9.41 2.87 6.33
C TRP A 65 -9.25 2.32 7.75
N GLU A 66 -8.07 2.54 8.35
CA GLU A 66 -7.70 2.04 9.67
C GLU A 66 -8.42 2.74 10.82
N TYR A 67 -9.11 3.85 10.55
CA TYR A 67 -10.00 4.46 11.54
C TYR A 67 -11.02 3.47 12.11
N ARG A 68 -11.46 2.51 11.30
CA ARG A 68 -12.40 1.45 11.71
C ARG A 68 -11.79 0.35 12.59
N LEU A 69 -10.50 0.42 12.93
CA LEU A 69 -9.92 -0.51 13.90
C LEU A 69 -10.67 -0.48 15.25
N GLN A 70 -11.29 0.66 15.60
CA GLN A 70 -12.15 0.80 16.78
C GLN A 70 -13.37 -0.13 16.81
N SER A 71 -13.78 -0.71 15.68
CA SER A 71 -14.90 -1.66 15.61
C SER A 71 -14.49 -3.12 15.82
N VAL A 72 -13.18 -3.41 15.94
CA VAL A 72 -12.69 -4.76 16.25
C VAL A 72 -13.04 -5.10 17.70
N ALA A 73 -13.74 -6.21 17.91
CA ALA A 73 -14.27 -6.57 19.22
C ALA A 73 -13.17 -6.84 20.27
N GLU A 74 -12.08 -7.49 19.87
CA GLU A 74 -10.95 -7.83 20.75
C GLU A 74 -9.62 -7.70 19.99
N ILE A 75 -8.72 -6.85 20.50
CA ILE A 75 -7.34 -6.76 19.99
C ILE A 75 -6.43 -7.57 20.91
N ASN A 76 -6.15 -8.81 20.52
CA ASN A 76 -5.13 -9.62 21.17
C ASN A 76 -3.74 -9.37 20.56
N PHE A 77 -2.71 -9.95 21.17
CA PHE A 77 -1.33 -9.81 20.68
C PHE A 77 -1.14 -10.27 19.22
N GLY A 78 -1.89 -11.29 18.78
CA GLY A 78 -1.83 -11.77 17.39
C GLY A 78 -2.33 -10.74 16.39
N VAL A 79 -3.46 -10.08 16.68
CA VAL A 79 -3.99 -8.97 15.87
C VAL A 79 -2.99 -7.81 15.88
N TYR A 80 -2.43 -7.45 17.03
CA TYR A 80 -1.41 -6.42 17.12
C TYR A 80 -0.18 -6.73 16.25
N LEU A 81 0.39 -7.94 16.37
CA LEU A 81 1.53 -8.37 15.58
C LEU A 81 1.22 -8.34 14.07
N PHE A 82 0.02 -8.79 13.69
CA PHE A 82 -0.46 -8.75 12.31
C PHE A 82 -0.47 -7.31 11.76
N LEU A 83 -1.01 -6.35 12.50
CA LEU A 83 -1.05 -4.94 12.09
C LEU A 83 0.36 -4.34 11.91
N ILE A 84 1.28 -4.66 12.82
CA ILE A 84 2.68 -4.22 12.69
C ILE A 84 3.33 -4.84 11.45
N CYS A 85 3.15 -6.14 11.22
CA CYS A 85 3.64 -6.81 10.01
C CYS A 85 3.05 -6.18 8.75
N PHE A 86 1.76 -5.82 8.77
CA PHE A 86 1.11 -5.14 7.65
C PHE A 86 1.74 -3.78 7.36
N CYS A 87 2.00 -2.97 8.39
CA CYS A 87 2.74 -1.71 8.25
C CYS A 87 4.17 -1.92 7.70
N CYS A 88 4.85 -2.99 8.10
CA CYS A 88 6.17 -3.33 7.57
C CYS A 88 6.11 -3.65 6.06
N LEU A 89 5.04 -4.28 5.56
CA LEU A 89 4.88 -4.52 4.12
C LEU A 89 4.86 -3.20 3.34
N PHE A 90 4.13 -2.19 3.81
CA PHE A 90 4.13 -0.85 3.22
C PHE A 90 5.53 -0.22 3.23
N TYR A 91 6.23 -0.32 4.36
CA TYR A 91 7.60 0.18 4.46
C TYR A 91 8.53 -0.47 3.42
N PHE A 92 8.52 -1.80 3.33
CA PHE A 92 9.35 -2.52 2.36
C PHE A 92 8.99 -2.21 0.91
N LEU A 93 7.71 -2.03 0.59
CA LEU A 93 7.27 -1.56 -0.74
C LEU A 93 7.87 -0.19 -1.07
N CYS A 94 7.81 0.77 -0.14
CA CYS A 94 8.40 2.09 -0.34
C CYS A 94 9.92 2.05 -0.49
N VAL A 95 10.60 1.20 0.29
CA VAL A 95 12.05 0.98 0.17
C VAL A 95 12.41 0.38 -1.19
N LEU A 96 11.66 -0.60 -1.69
CA LEU A 96 11.88 -1.19 -3.02
C LEU A 96 11.65 -0.18 -4.16
N LEU A 97 10.81 0.83 -3.94
CA LEU A 97 10.63 1.94 -4.88
C LEU A 97 11.69 3.04 -4.70
N ASN A 98 12.50 3.04 -3.65
CA ASN A 98 13.55 4.03 -3.41
C ASN A 98 14.95 3.39 -3.42
N PRO A 99 15.51 3.06 -4.60
CA PRO A 99 16.85 2.49 -4.68
C PRO A 99 17.90 3.44 -4.09
N PRO A 100 18.87 2.91 -3.30
CA PRO A 100 19.97 3.70 -2.76
C PRO A 100 20.90 4.24 -3.86
N SER A 101 21.12 3.45 -4.92
CA SER A 101 21.77 3.89 -6.15
C SER A 101 21.14 3.20 -7.36
N ILE A 102 21.10 3.91 -8.48
CA ILE A 102 20.70 3.36 -9.79
C ILE A 102 21.88 3.27 -10.77
N GLU A 103 23.07 3.71 -10.35
CA GLU A 103 24.28 3.76 -11.19
C GLU A 103 24.67 2.37 -11.69
N ASP A 104 24.52 1.36 -10.83
CA ASP A 104 24.81 -0.05 -11.16
C ASP A 104 23.81 -0.68 -12.13
N TYR A 105 22.64 -0.06 -12.35
CA TYR A 105 21.54 -0.62 -13.13
C TYR A 105 21.35 0.04 -14.49
N GLY A 106 22.03 1.16 -14.78
CA GLY A 106 21.86 1.91 -16.03
C GLY A 106 20.61 2.81 -16.08
N GLY A 107 19.82 2.84 -15.00
CA GLY A 107 18.62 3.67 -14.91
C GLY A 107 17.55 3.11 -13.98
N PHE A 108 16.47 3.89 -13.82
CA PHE A 108 15.29 3.48 -13.04
C PHE A 108 14.50 2.34 -13.68
N GLU A 109 14.46 2.32 -15.01
CA GLU A 109 13.70 1.33 -15.76
C GLU A 109 14.29 -0.08 -15.54
N GLU A 110 15.59 -0.21 -15.74
CA GLU A 110 16.34 -1.45 -15.54
C GLU A 110 16.32 -1.90 -14.07
N TYR A 111 16.49 -0.97 -13.13
CA TYR A 111 16.35 -1.26 -11.70
C TYR A 111 14.96 -1.83 -11.39
N PHE A 112 13.90 -1.15 -11.83
CA PHE A 112 12.53 -1.55 -11.55
C PHE A 112 12.22 -2.92 -12.16
N ILE A 113 12.61 -3.16 -13.42
CA ILE A 113 12.43 -4.45 -14.07
C ILE A 113 13.21 -5.57 -13.37
N SER A 114 14.41 -5.28 -12.85
CA SER A 114 15.19 -6.23 -12.05
C SER A 114 14.53 -6.58 -10.72
N ARG A 115 13.93 -5.60 -10.04
CA ARG A 115 13.27 -5.77 -8.73
C ARG A 115 11.78 -6.07 -8.79
N ARG A 116 11.18 -6.12 -9.98
CA ARG A 116 9.73 -6.34 -10.18
C ARG A 116 9.18 -7.54 -9.40
N ARG A 117 9.92 -8.66 -9.33
CA ARG A 117 9.48 -9.88 -8.64
C ARG A 117 9.26 -9.63 -7.15
N TRP A 118 10.19 -8.90 -6.53
CA TRP A 118 10.08 -8.50 -5.13
C TRP A 118 8.98 -7.48 -4.93
N PHE A 119 8.94 -6.44 -5.76
CA PHE A 119 7.92 -5.39 -5.64
C PHE A 119 6.50 -5.94 -5.80
N PHE A 120 6.23 -6.64 -6.90
CA PHE A 120 4.90 -7.17 -7.17
C PHE A 120 4.54 -8.38 -6.30
N GLY A 121 5.51 -9.21 -5.93
CA GLY A 121 5.27 -10.28 -4.97
C GLY A 121 4.83 -9.73 -3.62
N LEU A 122 5.53 -8.71 -3.11
CA LEU A 122 5.18 -8.05 -1.87
C LEU A 122 3.84 -7.32 -1.97
N LEU A 123 3.57 -6.65 -3.09
CA LEU A 123 2.30 -5.95 -3.32
C LEU A 123 1.11 -6.92 -3.37
N ALA A 124 1.27 -8.10 -3.98
CA ALA A 124 0.27 -9.15 -3.95
C ALA A 124 -0.03 -9.63 -2.53
N VAL A 125 1.02 -9.82 -1.71
CA VAL A 125 0.86 -10.17 -0.29
C VAL A 125 0.14 -9.06 0.46
N THR A 126 0.47 -7.79 0.22
CA THR A 126 -0.23 -6.64 0.82
C THR A 126 -1.73 -6.65 0.53
N TYR A 127 -2.15 -6.93 -0.71
CA TYR A 127 -3.57 -7.05 -1.05
C TYR A 127 -4.25 -8.28 -0.42
N ALA A 128 -3.54 -9.38 -0.25
CA ALA A 128 -4.07 -10.55 0.47
C ALA A 128 -4.23 -10.25 1.97
N VAL A 129 -3.27 -9.54 2.56
CA VAL A 129 -3.30 -9.10 3.96
C VAL A 129 -4.42 -8.07 4.18
N ASP A 130 -4.68 -7.17 3.22
CA ASP A 130 -5.81 -6.21 3.25
C ASP A 130 -7.17 -6.91 3.39
N LEU A 131 -7.37 -8.03 2.68
CA LEU A 131 -8.58 -8.83 2.82
C LEU A 131 -8.72 -9.42 4.22
N ILE A 132 -7.63 -9.93 4.78
CA ILE A 132 -7.60 -10.50 6.15
C ILE A 132 -7.89 -9.40 7.17
N ASP A 133 -7.23 -8.25 7.04
CA ASP A 133 -7.43 -7.07 7.89
C ASP A 133 -8.91 -6.63 7.90
N THR A 134 -9.52 -6.58 6.72
CA THR A 134 -10.92 -6.19 6.58
C THR A 134 -11.87 -7.22 7.19
N LEU A 135 -11.55 -8.51 7.10
CA LEU A 135 -12.32 -9.57 7.76
C LEU A 135 -12.19 -9.49 9.29
N LEU A 136 -11.01 -9.12 9.83
CA LEU A 136 -10.81 -8.92 11.26
C LEU A 136 -11.69 -7.78 11.81
N LYS A 137 -12.03 -6.78 10.98
CA LYS A 137 -12.96 -5.69 11.31
C LYS A 137 -14.44 -6.13 11.37
N GLY A 138 -14.73 -7.38 10.99
CA GLY A 138 -16.03 -8.04 11.15
C GLY A 138 -16.70 -8.37 9.82
N GLU A 139 -17.37 -9.52 9.76
CA GLU A 139 -18.04 -10.00 8.55
C GLU A 139 -19.13 -9.04 8.04
N THR A 140 -19.86 -8.40 8.95
CA THR A 140 -20.93 -7.46 8.58
C THR A 140 -20.37 -6.26 7.83
N TYR A 141 -19.20 -5.76 8.25
CA TYR A 141 -18.49 -4.69 7.55
C TYR A 141 -17.97 -5.19 6.20
N PHE A 142 -17.33 -6.36 6.17
CA PHE A 142 -16.85 -6.95 4.92
C PHE A 142 -17.97 -7.09 3.88
N ARG A 143 -19.15 -7.58 4.28
CA ARG A 143 -20.32 -7.68 3.40
C ARG A 143 -20.90 -6.33 2.99
N SER A 144 -20.81 -5.31 3.85
CA SER A 144 -21.28 -3.95 3.53
C SER A 144 -20.49 -3.28 2.41
N LEU A 145 -19.24 -3.70 2.18
CA LEU A 145 -18.40 -3.22 1.07
C LEU A 145 -18.81 -3.80 -0.29
N GLY A 146 -19.72 -4.78 -0.31
CA GLY A 146 -20.21 -5.43 -1.51
C GLY A 146 -19.16 -6.29 -2.22
N TRP A 147 -19.53 -6.82 -3.39
CA TRP A 147 -18.69 -7.72 -4.17
C TRP A 147 -17.52 -7.03 -4.89
N GLU A 148 -17.59 -5.71 -5.07
CA GLU A 148 -16.56 -4.93 -5.77
C GLU A 148 -15.22 -4.98 -5.01
N TYR A 149 -15.24 -4.84 -3.68
CA TYR A 149 -14.05 -4.87 -2.83
C TYR A 149 -13.22 -6.19 -2.91
N PRO A 150 -13.80 -7.38 -2.67
CA PRO A 150 -13.04 -8.62 -2.76
C PRO A 150 -12.63 -8.95 -4.20
N THR A 151 -13.50 -8.68 -5.18
CA THR A 151 -13.19 -8.91 -6.60
C THR A 151 -12.01 -8.05 -7.03
N ARG A 152 -12.01 -6.76 -6.66
CA ARG A 152 -10.89 -5.84 -6.89
C ARG A 152 -9.60 -6.41 -6.33
N ASN A 153 -9.57 -6.76 -5.04
CA ASN A 153 -8.35 -7.27 -4.40
C ASN A 153 -7.82 -8.55 -5.09
N VAL A 154 -8.69 -9.50 -5.42
CA VAL A 154 -8.30 -10.72 -6.17
C VAL A 154 -7.72 -10.37 -7.55
N VAL A 155 -8.35 -9.45 -8.28
CA VAL A 155 -7.84 -8.98 -9.58
C VAL A 155 -6.45 -8.35 -9.43
N TYR A 156 -6.24 -7.48 -8.45
CA TYR A 156 -4.93 -6.88 -8.21
C TYR A 156 -3.87 -7.93 -7.84
N ILE A 157 -4.21 -8.93 -7.02
CA ILE A 157 -3.31 -10.04 -6.69
C ILE A 157 -2.88 -10.77 -7.96
N VAL A 158 -3.83 -11.15 -8.81
CA VAL A 158 -3.54 -11.85 -10.08
C VAL A 158 -2.67 -10.98 -11.00
N LEU A 159 -2.99 -9.70 -11.16
CA LEU A 159 -2.21 -8.77 -11.97
C LEU A 159 -0.79 -8.59 -11.43
N CYS A 160 -0.61 -8.51 -10.10
CA CYS A 160 0.70 -8.47 -9.47
C CYS A 160 1.50 -9.75 -9.73
N ILE A 161 0.89 -10.93 -9.64
CA ILE A 161 1.57 -12.19 -9.97
C ILE A 161 2.03 -12.20 -11.44
N ILE A 162 1.16 -11.77 -12.37
CA ILE A 162 1.51 -11.64 -13.79
C ILE A 162 2.67 -10.63 -13.96
N ALA A 163 2.62 -9.49 -13.27
CA ALA A 163 3.65 -8.44 -13.28
C ALA A 163 5.00 -8.93 -12.74
N ALA A 164 4.98 -9.79 -11.71
CA ALA A 164 6.19 -10.36 -11.12
C ALA A 164 6.90 -11.28 -12.13
N ILE A 165 6.15 -12.10 -12.85
CA ILE A 165 6.68 -13.06 -13.82
C ILE A 165 7.15 -12.31 -15.08
N THR A 166 6.33 -11.40 -15.58
CA THR A 166 6.46 -10.78 -16.90
C THR A 166 7.35 -9.53 -16.88
N ALA A 167 8.37 -9.49 -17.76
CA ALA A 167 9.22 -8.31 -17.96
C ALA A 167 8.67 -7.32 -19.03
N ASN A 168 7.42 -7.50 -19.46
CA ASN A 168 6.80 -6.68 -20.51
C ASN A 168 6.49 -5.27 -19.99
N ARG A 169 7.25 -4.29 -20.48
CA ARG A 169 7.12 -2.86 -20.13
C ARG A 169 5.74 -2.29 -20.42
N ARG A 170 5.08 -2.73 -21.51
CA ARG A 170 3.73 -2.27 -21.86
C ARG A 170 2.71 -2.76 -20.84
N PHE A 171 2.84 -3.99 -20.37
CA PHE A 171 2.00 -4.52 -19.31
C PHE A 171 2.18 -3.73 -18.01
N GLN A 172 3.44 -3.45 -17.62
CA GLN A 172 3.75 -2.67 -16.43
C GLN A 172 3.16 -1.25 -16.49
N ALA A 173 3.29 -0.59 -17.64
CA ALA A 173 2.72 0.72 -17.89
C ALA A 173 1.17 0.70 -17.85
N ALA A 174 0.54 -0.24 -18.56
CA ALA A 174 -0.92 -0.36 -18.55
C ALA A 174 -1.45 -0.66 -17.14
N PHE A 175 -0.78 -1.55 -16.40
CA PHE A 175 -1.20 -1.93 -15.06
C PHE A 175 -1.16 -0.74 -14.10
N VAL A 176 -0.07 0.03 -14.07
CA VAL A 176 0.02 1.19 -13.16
C VAL A 176 -0.94 2.30 -13.58
N THR A 177 -1.12 2.56 -14.87
CA THR A 177 -2.01 3.63 -15.35
C THR A 177 -3.48 3.31 -15.05
N ILE A 178 -3.94 2.11 -15.44
CA ILE A 178 -5.33 1.69 -15.17
C ILE A 178 -5.55 1.57 -13.66
N GLY A 179 -4.57 1.00 -12.95
CA GLY A 179 -4.62 0.84 -11.50
C GLY A 179 -4.73 2.17 -10.76
N LEU A 180 -3.99 3.19 -11.17
CA LEU A 180 -4.08 4.54 -10.62
C LEU A 180 -5.46 5.16 -10.87
N ILE A 181 -5.96 5.14 -12.11
CA ILE A 181 -7.27 5.69 -12.46
C ILE A 181 -8.36 5.03 -11.59
N TYR A 182 -8.30 3.70 -11.46
CA TYR A 182 -9.23 2.96 -10.63
C TYR A 182 -9.09 3.32 -9.14
N GLN A 183 -7.86 3.39 -8.62
CA GLN A 183 -7.58 3.74 -7.22
C GLN A 183 -8.11 5.14 -6.88
N PHE A 184 -7.88 6.13 -7.74
CA PHE A 184 -8.47 7.47 -7.62
C PHE A 184 -10.00 7.39 -7.59
N THR A 185 -10.60 6.78 -8.62
CA THR A 185 -12.07 6.66 -8.72
C THR A 185 -12.67 5.97 -7.49
N TRP A 186 -12.01 4.93 -6.97
CA TRP A 186 -12.44 4.21 -5.77
C TRP A 186 -12.40 5.10 -4.52
N ILE A 187 -11.26 5.77 -4.28
CA ILE A 187 -11.08 6.62 -3.09
C ILE A 187 -12.15 7.72 -3.06
N PHE A 188 -12.35 8.43 -4.17
CA PHE A 188 -13.31 9.54 -4.21
C PHE A 188 -14.78 9.08 -4.18
N ARG A 189 -15.14 7.94 -4.80
CA ARG A 189 -16.53 7.45 -4.76
C ARG A 189 -16.95 6.94 -3.38
N LEU A 190 -16.03 6.30 -2.65
CA LEU A 190 -16.37 5.59 -1.41
C LEU A 190 -16.04 6.39 -0.14
N TYR A 191 -15.20 7.43 -0.22
CA TYR A 191 -14.65 8.15 0.94
C TYR A 191 -14.72 9.67 0.88
N ASP A 192 -15.60 10.24 0.05
CA ASP A 192 -15.78 11.70 -0.03
C ASP A 192 -16.22 12.33 1.32
N VAL A 193 -16.78 11.53 2.24
CA VAL A 193 -17.22 11.96 3.58
C VAL A 193 -16.78 10.95 4.64
N LEU A 194 -16.18 11.42 5.75
CA LEU A 194 -15.97 10.62 6.97
C LEU A 194 -17.33 10.07 7.44
N PRO A 195 -17.55 8.75 7.51
CA PRO A 195 -18.75 8.23 8.17
C PRO A 195 -18.69 8.66 9.64
N GLY A 196 -19.68 9.45 10.07
CA GLY A 196 -19.87 9.83 11.47
C GLY A 196 -20.24 8.65 12.37
#